data_AF-A0AAQ0C0S4-F1
#
_entry.id   AF-A0AAQ0C0S4-F1
#
_cell.length_a   1.000
_cell.length_b   1.000
_cell.length_c   1.000
_cell.angle_alpha   90.00
_cell.angle_beta   90.00
_cell.angle_gamma   90.00
#
_symmetry.space_group_name_H-M   'P 1'
#
loop_
_entity.id
_entity.type
_entity.pdbx_description
1 polymer ?
#
loop_
_entity_poly.entity_id
_entity_poly.type
_entity_poly.pdbx_seq_one_letter_code
_entity_poly.pdbx_strand_id
1 'polypeptide(L)' 'MTDLTEAAAAVRRQHPIYRNRNTGVTWQVEMQDGTHAWLRDIVGHAETRRLDELANRETWERLA' A
#
# COMPACT_ATOMS: atom_id res chain seq x y z
N MET A 1 -17.37 0.45 29.20
CA MET A 1 -17.06 1.47 28.18
C MET A 1 -15.68 1.12 27.66
N THR A 2 -15.55 0.52 26.48
CA THR A 2 -14.22 0.21 25.92
C THR A 2 -13.55 1.54 25.59
N ASP A 3 -12.34 1.75 26.09
CA ASP A 3 -11.59 2.97 25.82
C ASP A 3 -11.34 3.05 24.31
N LEU A 4 -11.64 4.19 23.69
CA LEU A 4 -11.43 4.39 22.24
C LEU A 4 -9.96 4.16 21.85
N THR A 5 -9.03 4.34 22.79
CA THR A 5 -7.61 4.03 22.64
C THR A 5 -7.37 2.52 22.53
N GLU A 6 -8.01 1.71 23.37
CA GLU A 6 -7.91 0.24 23.31
C GLU A 6 -8.54 -0.30 22.01
N ALA A 7 -9.67 0.26 21.59
CA ALA A 7 -10.31 -0.09 20.33
C ALA A 7 -9.42 0.25 19.13
N ALA A 8 -8.82 1.45 19.09
CA ALA A 8 -7.87 1.84 18.05
C ALA A 8 -6.62 0.95 18.01
N ALA A 9 -6.10 0.56 19.19
CA ALA A 9 -4.97 -0.36 19.28
C ALA A 9 -5.33 -1.78 18.81
N ALA A 10 -6.55 -2.25 19.08
CA ALA A 10 -7.05 -3.54 18.59
C ALA A 10 -7.23 -3.55 17.07
N VAL A 11 -7.76 -2.47 16.49
CA VAL A 11 -7.89 -2.32 15.03
C VAL A 11 -6.52 -2.27 14.34
N ARG A 12 -5.56 -1.53 14.90
CA ARG A 12 -4.18 -1.47 14.37
C ARG A 12 -3.46 -2.81 14.40
N ARG A 13 -3.75 -3.66 15.39
CA ARG A 13 -3.20 -5.02 15.48
C ARG A 13 -3.79 -5.96 14.42
N GLN A 14 -5.04 -5.75 14.02
CA GLN A 14 -5.71 -6.54 12.97
C GLN A 14 -5.35 -6.07 11.57
N HIS A 15 -5.08 -4.78 11.38
CA HIS A 15 -4.73 -4.17 10.10
C HIS A 15 -3.37 -3.48 10.17
N PRO A 16 -2.26 -4.24 10.31
CA PRO A 16 -0.93 -3.67 10.32
C PRO A 16 -0.63 -2.91 9.03
N ILE A 17 0.09 -1.80 9.17
CA ILE A 17 0.57 -0.96 8.08
C ILE A 17 2.05 -1.23 7.88
N TYR A 18 2.43 -1.53 6.65
CA TYR A 18 3.81 -1.78 6.24
C TYR A 18 4.27 -0.69 5.28
N ARG A 19 5.49 -0.20 5.45
CA ARG A 19 6.11 0.75 4.53
C ARG A 19 7.41 0.18 3.97
N ASN A 20 7.51 0.08 2.65
CA ASN A 20 8.77 -0.23 2.00
C ASN A 20 9.67 1.00 2.03
N ARG A 21 10.84 0.88 2.66
CA ARG A 21 11.79 1.99 2.78
C ARG A 21 12.49 2.34 1.47
N ASN A 22 12.61 1.38 0.56
CA ASN A 22 13.29 1.56 -0.71
C ASN A 22 12.38 2.20 -1.76
N THR A 23 11.10 1.83 -1.77
CA THR A 23 10.13 2.32 -2.76
C THR A 23 9.17 3.38 -2.22
N GLY A 24 9.10 3.55 -0.89
CA GLY A 24 8.17 4.47 -0.24
C GLY A 24 6.72 4.00 -0.18
N VAL A 25 6.37 2.91 -0.88
CA VAL A 25 5.02 2.35 -0.93
C VAL A 25 4.58 1.91 0.47
N THR A 26 3.32 2.20 0.78
CA THR A 26 2.72 1.87 2.07
C THR A 26 1.50 0.98 1.86
N TRP A 27 1.52 -0.20 2.46
CA TRP A 27 0.44 -1.18 2.39
C TRP A 27 -0.28 -1.35 3.72
N GLN A 28 -1.57 -1.64 3.66
CA GLN A 28 -2.37 -2.12 4.78
C GLN A 28 -2.76 -3.57 4.54
N VAL A 29 -2.69 -4.42 5.57
CA VAL A 29 -3.27 -5.76 5.50
C VAL A 29 -4.79 -5.65 5.57
N GLU A 30 -5.45 -6.09 4.51
CA GLU A 30 -6.91 -6.13 4.42
C GLU A 30 -7.46 -7.44 4.99
N MET A 31 -6.78 -8.55 4.73
CA MET A 31 -7.14 -9.89 5.19
C MET A 31 -5.88 -10.75 5.34
N GLN A 32 -5.91 -11.74 6.23
CA GLN A 32 -4.87 -12.75 6.39
C GLN A 32 -5.50 -14.12 6.66
N ASP A 33 -5.08 -15.18 5.95
CA ASP A 33 -5.58 -16.55 6.10
C ASP A 33 -4.51 -17.51 6.67
N GLY A 34 -3.75 -17.07 7.68
CA GLY A 34 -2.66 -17.85 8.28
C GLY A 34 -1.43 -18.01 7.39
N THR A 35 -1.60 -18.26 6.09
CA THR A 35 -0.51 -18.52 5.12
C THR A 35 -0.37 -17.41 4.08
N HIS A 36 -1.44 -16.69 3.77
CA HIS A 36 -1.47 -15.58 2.83
C HIS A 36 -1.95 -14.30 3.53
N ALA A 37 -1.48 -13.16 3.03
CA ALA A 37 -1.95 -11.85 3.42
C ALA A 37 -2.26 -11.03 2.16
N TRP A 38 -3.45 -10.43 2.13
CA TRP A 38 -3.85 -9.53 1.07
C TRP A 38 -3.54 -8.10 1.48
N LEU A 39 -2.76 -7.43 0.65
CA LEU A 39 -2.23 -6.10 0.89
C LEU A 39 -2.91 -5.09 -0.03
N ARG A 40 -3.38 -3.99 0.56
CA ARG A 40 -3.91 -2.82 -0.14
C ARG A 40 -2.87 -1.71 -0.09
N ASP A 41 -2.46 -1.14 -1.24
CA ASP A 41 -1.72 0.13 -1.24
C ASP A 41 -2.66 1.26 -0.79
N ILE A 42 -2.25 1.99 0.24
CA ILE A 42 -3.08 3.04 0.86
C ILE A 42 -2.55 4.46 0.63
N VAL A 43 -1.38 4.62 0.01
CA VAL A 43 -0.81 5.95 -0.28
C VAL A 43 -0.72 6.20 -1.79
N GLY A 44 -1.13 5.24 -2.63
CA GLY A 44 -1.34 5.44 -4.08
C GLY A 44 -0.05 5.60 -4.88
N HIS A 45 1.11 5.42 -4.25
CA HIS A 45 2.41 5.59 -4.91
C HIS A 45 2.67 4.51 -5.97
N ALA A 46 2.11 3.30 -5.83
CA ALA A 46 2.25 2.28 -6.87
C ALA A 46 1.52 2.70 -8.16
N GLU A 47 0.35 3.32 -8.04
CA GLU A 47 -0.42 3.80 -9.19
C GLU A 47 0.23 5.02 -9.83
N THR A 48 0.66 6.01 -9.04
CA THR A 48 1.44 7.15 -9.56
C THR A 48 2.72 6.70 -10.27
N ARG A 49 3.49 5.77 -9.69
CA ARG A 49 4.70 5.24 -10.32
C ARG A 49 4.39 4.50 -11.63
N ARG A 50 3.32 3.71 -11.66
CA ARG A 50 2.90 3.00 -12.88
C ARG A 50 2.51 3.98 -13.97
N LEU A 51 1.83 5.07 -13.62
CA LEU A 51 1.49 6.15 -14.56
C LEU A 51 2.75 6.87 -15.06
N ASP A 52 3.72 7.15 -14.19
CA ASP A 52 5.00 7.74 -14.57
C ASP A 52 5.81 6.82 -15.50
N GLU A 53 5.88 5.52 -15.21
CA GLU A 53 6.55 4.52 -16.05
C GLU A 53 5.89 4.38 -17.42
N LEU A 54 4.55 4.40 -17.48
CA LEU A 54 3.79 4.38 -18.73
C LEU A 54 4.01 5.66 -19.55
N ALA A 55 3.92 6.83 -18.93
CA ALA A 55 4.14 8.11 -19.59
C ALA A 55 5.56 8.22 -20.16
N ASN A 56 6.56 7.73 -19.43
CA ASN A 56 7.94 7.69 -19.90
C ASN A 56 8.10 6.71 -21.09
N ARG A 57 7.48 5.53 -21.02
CA ARG A 57 7.49 4.57 -22.14
C ARG A 57 6.82 5.13 -23.39
N GLU A 58 5.65 5.75 -23.28
CA GLU A 58 4.98 6.40 -24.41
C GLU A 58 5.83 7.53 -25.01
N THR A 59 6.61 8.22 -24.17
CA THR A 59 7.55 9.25 -24.63
C THR A 59 8.66 8.65 -25.49
N TRP A 60 9.25 7.52 -25.08
CA TRP A 60 10.27 6.83 -25.87
C TRP A 60 9.71 6.19 -27.15
N GLU A 61 8.48 5.67 -27.12
CA GLU A 61 7.83 5.10 -28.31
C GLU A 61 7.46 6.18 -29.36
N ARG A 62 7.22 7.44 -28.96
CA ARG A 62 6.99 8.56 -29.91
C ARG A 62 8.27 9.11 -30.54
N LEU A 63 9.43 8.83 -29.95
CA LEU A 63 10.73 9.32 -30.41
C LEU A 63 11.47 8.35 -31.33
N ALA A 64 10.95 7.12 -31.51
CA ALA A 64 11.47 6.08 -32.40
C ALA A 64 10.70 6.02 -33.72
#